data_AF-A0A961SYW9-F1
#
_entry.id   AF-A0A961SYW9-F1
#
_cell.length_a   1.000
_cell.length_b   1.000
_cell.length_c   1.000
_cell.angle_alpha   90.00
_cell.angle_beta   90.00
_cell.angle_gamma   90.00
#
_symmetry.space_group_name_H-M   'P 1'
#
loop_
_entity.id
_entity.type
_entity.pdbx_description
1 polymer ?
#
loop_
_entity_poly.entity_id
_entity_poly.type
_entity_poly.pdbx_seq_one_letter_code
_entity_poly.pdbx_strand_id
1 'polypeptide(L)'
;MADARQGLSVYFVLGEESGDALGARIMEALARRVPSVQFHGLGGHRMQALGLSSLFDVSTISVMGISAVVARLPQILKRIGQTADDIARVKPDIVVLVDSPDFTHRVA
;
A
#
# COMPACT_ATOMS: atom_id res chain seq x y z
N MET A 1 -2.04 -26.89 -11.86
CA MET A 1 -1.88 -25.87 -12.92
C MET A 1 -1.30 -24.64 -12.23
N ALA A 2 0.03 -24.55 -12.15
CA ALA A 2 0.72 -23.42 -11.52
C ALA A 2 0.65 -22.22 -12.47
N ASP A 3 0.21 -21.10 -11.91
CA ASP A 3 -0.12 -19.84 -12.58
C ASP A 3 1.13 -19.25 -13.28
N ALA A 4 1.01 -18.95 -14.57
CA ALA A 4 2.09 -18.39 -15.39
C ALA A 4 2.26 -16.89 -15.12
N ARG A 5 2.52 -16.50 -13.87
CA ARG A 5 2.78 -15.10 -13.53
C ARG A 5 4.13 -14.69 -14.08
N GLN A 6 4.13 -13.76 -15.03
CA GLN A 6 5.32 -13.29 -15.74
C GLN A 6 6.22 -12.34 -14.90
N GLY A 7 6.03 -12.25 -13.58
CA GLY A 7 6.84 -11.41 -12.71
C GLY A 7 6.32 -11.37 -11.27
N LEU A 8 7.15 -10.90 -10.35
CA LEU A 8 6.81 -10.74 -8.93
C LEU A 8 5.78 -9.62 -8.75
N SER A 9 4.60 -9.90 -8.20
CA SER A 9 3.61 -8.88 -7.86
C SER A 9 3.72 -8.48 -6.39
N VAL A 10 3.98 -7.20 -6.13
CA VAL A 10 4.15 -6.64 -4.79
C VAL A 10 3.10 -5.56 -4.54
N TYR A 11 2.38 -5.71 -3.43
CA TYR A 11 1.36 -4.76 -3.00
C TYR A 11 1.86 -3.97 -1.80
N PHE A 12 1.90 -2.65 -1.92
CA PHE A 12 2.28 -1.76 -0.82
C PHE A 12 1.04 -1.22 -0.12
N VAL A 13 1.13 -1.10 1.20
CA VAL A 13 0.12 -0.41 2.00
C VAL A 13 0.85 0.66 2.80
N LEU A 14 0.82 1.89 2.27
CA LEU A 14 1.35 3.06 2.96
C LEU A 14 0.26 3.68 3.85
N GLY A 15 0.51 3.70 5.17
CA GLY A 15 -0.43 4.30 6.12
C GLY A 15 -0.30 5.81 6.29
N GLU A 16 0.91 6.33 6.12
CA GLU A 16 1.23 7.75 6.32
C GLU A 16 2.20 8.26 5.24
N GLU A 17 2.08 9.54 4.89
CA GLU A 17 2.92 10.17 3.86
C GLU A 17 4.41 10.20 4.23
N SER A 18 4.75 10.21 5.53
CA SER A 18 6.12 10.09 6.06
C SER A 18 6.84 8.83 5.55
N GLY A 19 6.11 7.74 5.32
CA GLY A 19 6.66 6.48 4.84
C GLY A 19 6.88 6.40 3.32
N ASP A 20 6.42 7.39 2.54
CA ASP A 20 6.51 7.37 1.06
C ASP A 20 7.96 7.27 0.57
N ALA A 21 8.87 8.00 1.21
CA ALA A 21 10.29 7.94 0.89
C ALA A 21 10.91 6.56 1.17
N LEU A 22 10.44 5.85 2.21
CA LEU A 22 10.89 4.50 2.51
C LEU A 22 10.35 3.50 1.49
N GLY A 23 9.05 3.56 1.21
CA GLY A 23 8.40 2.71 0.22
C GLY A 23 9.02 2.85 -1.17
N ALA A 24 9.29 4.08 -1.61
CA ALA A 24 9.96 4.36 -2.89
C ALA A 24 11.36 3.71 -2.97
N ARG A 25 12.18 3.82 -1.91
CA ARG A 25 13.51 3.18 -1.87
C ARG A 25 13.42 1.65 -1.95
N ILE A 26 12.38 1.05 -1.37
CA ILE A 26 12.14 -0.40 -1.47
C ILE A 26 11.77 -0.75 -2.92
N MET A 27 10.85 -0.01 -3.54
CA MET A 27 10.44 -0.23 -4.94
C MET A 27 11.62 -0.14 -5.91
N GLU A 28 12.45 0.91 -5.81
CA GLU A 28 13.64 1.06 -6.63
C GLU A 28 14.63 -0.11 -6.44
N ALA A 29 14.83 -0.53 -5.18
CA ALA A 29 15.70 -1.64 -4.85
C ALA A 29 15.18 -2.96 -5.46
N LEU A 30 13.87 -3.20 -5.41
CA LEU A 30 13.24 -4.37 -6.00
C LEU A 30 13.32 -4.35 -7.53
N ALA A 31 13.00 -3.23 -8.16
CA ALA A 31 13.03 -3.08 -9.61
C ALA A 31 14.44 -3.33 -10.20
N ARG A 32 15.50 -2.97 -9.47
CA ARG A 32 16.89 -3.29 -9.86
C ARG A 32 17.21 -4.79 -9.84
N ARG A 33 16.50 -5.58 -9.03
CA ARG A 33 16.78 -7.00 -8.78
C ARG A 33 15.84 -7.93 -9.52
N VAL A 34 14.60 -7.48 -9.72
CA VAL A 34 13.53 -8.21 -10.40
C VAL A 34 12.92 -7.28 -11.46
N PRO A 35 13.44 -7.30 -12.69
CA PRO A 35 13.00 -6.37 -13.74
C PRO A 35 11.52 -6.49 -14.13
N SER A 36 10.88 -7.64 -13.87
CA SER A 36 9.46 -7.88 -14.13
C SER A 36 8.56 -7.63 -12.92
N VAL A 37 9.06 -6.98 -11.86
CA VAL A 37 8.26 -6.67 -10.68
C VAL A 37 7.11 -5.71 -11.04
N GLN A 38 5.94 -5.97 -10.48
CA GLN A 38 4.76 -5.11 -10.60
C GLN A 38 4.39 -4.57 -9.22
N PHE A 39 4.03 -3.28 -9.18
CA PHE A 39 3.71 -2.58 -7.94
C PHE A 39 2.25 -2.14 -7.91
N HIS A 40 1.57 -2.46 -6.82
CA HIS A 40 0.16 -2.15 -6.60
C HIS A 40 -0.03 -1.55 -5.20
N GLY A 41 -1.17 -0.91 -4.97
CA GLY A 41 -1.68 -0.69 -3.61
C GLY A 41 -1.82 0.77 -3.21
N LEU A 42 -1.35 1.13 -2.03
CA LEU A 42 -1.41 2.49 -1.49
C LEU A 42 -0.01 3.05 -1.36
N GLY A 43 0.25 4.16 -2.05
CA GLY A 43 1.55 4.82 -2.02
C GLY A 43 1.44 6.32 -2.21
N GLY A 44 2.42 7.04 -1.68
CA GLY A 44 2.52 8.48 -1.85
C GLY A 44 3.06 8.87 -3.22
N HIS A 45 3.37 10.16 -3.39
CA HIS A 45 3.75 10.70 -4.69
C HIS A 45 5.02 10.06 -5.27
N ARG A 46 6.01 9.75 -4.43
CA ARG A 46 7.28 9.13 -4.89
C ARG A 46 7.05 7.70 -5.34
N MET A 47 6.25 6.92 -4.60
CA MET A 47 5.89 5.56 -5.00
C MET A 47 5.09 5.54 -6.30
N GLN A 48 4.15 6.47 -6.46
CA GLN A 48 3.38 6.60 -7.71
C GLN A 48 4.27 6.95 -8.91
N ALA A 49 5.26 7.83 -8.72
CA ALA A 49 6.24 8.17 -9.76
C ALA A 49 7.09 6.96 -10.21
N LEU A 50 7.20 5.92 -9.39
CA LEU A 50 7.89 4.66 -9.70
C LEU A 50 6.96 3.59 -10.30
N GLY A 51 5.73 3.96 -10.67
CA GLY A 51 4.79 3.08 -11.38
C GLY A 51 3.78 2.36 -10.48
N LEU A 52 3.70 2.69 -9.20
CA LEU A 52 2.60 2.20 -8.34
C LEU A 52 1.30 2.95 -8.67
N SER A 53 0.24 2.20 -8.99
CA SER A 53 -1.10 2.76 -9.11
C SER A 53 -1.77 2.77 -7.74
N SER A 54 -1.90 3.97 -7.13
CA SER A 54 -2.45 4.09 -5.79
C SER A 54 -3.98 3.95 -5.81
N LEU A 55 -4.53 3.03 -5.01
CA LEU A 55 -5.97 2.80 -4.89
C LEU A 55 -6.72 4.02 -4.35
N PHE A 56 -6.09 4.75 -3.43
CA PHE A 56 -6.57 6.02 -2.86
C PHE A 56 -5.43 7.01 -2.72
N ASP A 57 -5.77 8.28 -2.54
CA ASP A 57 -4.81 9.29 -2.12
C ASP A 57 -4.48 9.10 -0.63
N VAL A 58 -3.22 8.78 -0.33
CA VAL A 58 -2.73 8.52 1.04
C VAL A 58 -2.83 9.75 1.93
N SER A 59 -2.74 10.97 1.36
CA SER A 59 -2.91 12.22 2.11
C SER A 59 -4.29 12.31 2.79
N THR A 60 -5.28 11.61 2.24
CA THR A 60 -6.63 11.59 2.79
C THR A 60 -6.77 10.67 4.01
N ILE A 61 -5.80 9.78 4.26
CA ILE A 61 -5.74 8.83 5.39
C ILE A 61 -4.95 9.42 6.56
N SER A 62 -4.00 10.33 6.30
CA SER A 62 -3.20 11.04 7.30
C SER A 62 -4.07 11.92 8.22
N VAL A 63 -4.49 11.39 9.37
CA VAL A 63 -5.27 12.14 10.38
C VAL A 63 -4.43 12.27 11.64
N MET A 64 -4.03 13.51 11.98
CA MET A 64 -3.35 13.80 13.24
C MET A 64 -4.36 14.05 14.37
N GLY A 65 -4.17 13.38 15.50
CA GLY A 65 -4.93 13.62 16.75
C GLY A 65 -6.11 12.68 16.99
N ILE A 66 -6.25 12.21 18.24
CA ILE A 66 -7.22 11.18 18.67
C ILE A 66 -8.68 11.58 18.35
N SER A 67 -9.05 12.86 18.52
CA SER A 67 -10.41 13.35 18.24
C SER A 67 -10.76 13.32 16.75
N ALA A 68 -9.80 13.67 15.89
CA ALA A 68 -9.97 13.61 14.45
C ALA A 68 -10.00 12.17 13.92
N VAL A 69 -9.25 11.25 14.56
CA VAL A 69 -9.26 9.81 14.27
C VAL A 69 -10.63 9.20 14.57
N VAL A 70 -11.22 9.48 15.74
CA VAL A 70 -12.55 8.94 16.10
C VAL A 70 -13.64 9.41 15.13
N ALA A 71 -13.62 10.69 14.74
CA ALA A 71 -14.59 11.24 13.78
C ALA A 71 -14.48 10.59 12.39
N ARG A 72 -13.28 10.12 12.00
CA ARG A 72 -13.02 9.48 10.70
C ARG A 72 -12.93 7.97 10.77
N LEU A 73 -13.14 7.35 11.93
CA LEU A 73 -13.06 5.91 12.12
C LEU A 73 -13.93 5.12 11.11
N PRO A 74 -15.19 5.50 10.82
CA PRO A 74 -15.99 4.79 9.80
C PRO A 74 -15.36 4.84 8.41
N GLN A 75 -14.73 5.97 8.05
CA GLN A 75 -14.03 6.13 6.78
C GLN A 75 -12.76 5.27 6.73
N ILE A 76 -12.02 5.20 7.84
CA ILE A 76 -10.82 4.36 7.96
C ILE A 76 -11.20 2.88 7.81
N LEU A 77 -12.23 2.41 8.53
CA LEU A 77 -12.72 1.03 8.43
C LEU A 77 -13.18 0.69 7.01
N LYS A 78 -13.87 1.63 6.34
CA LYS A 78 -14.24 1.46 4.93
C LYS A 78 -13.02 1.29 4.03
N ARG A 79 -11.97 2.11 4.22
CA ARG A 79 -10.74 2.01 3.44
C ARG A 79 -9.99 0.72 3.69
N ILE A 80 -9.92 0.25 4.94
CA ILE A 80 -9.36 -1.06 5.27
C ILE A 80 -10.07 -2.15 4.47
N GLY A 81 -11.40 -2.16 4.47
CA GLY A 81 -12.19 -3.11 3.68
C GLY A 81 -11.89 -3.03 2.18
N GLN A 82 -11.86 -1.83 1.62
CA GLN A 82 -11.57 -1.66 0.19
C GLN A 82 -10.14 -2.10 -0.19
N THR A 83 -9.16 -1.84 0.68
CA THR A 83 -7.78 -2.32 0.47
C THR A 83 -7.71 -3.84 0.55
N ALA A 84 -8.40 -4.46 1.51
CA ALA A 84 -8.46 -5.92 1.62
C ALA A 84 -9.12 -6.56 0.39
N ASP A 85 -10.23 -5.99 -0.09
CA ASP A 85 -10.91 -6.43 -1.31
C ASP A 85 -10.02 -6.28 -2.55
N ASP A 86 -9.24 -5.20 -2.64
CA ASP A 86 -8.28 -4.99 -3.74
C ASP A 86 -7.12 -5.99 -3.68
N ILE A 87 -6.55 -6.25 -2.50
CA ILE A 87 -5.52 -7.28 -2.32
C ILE A 87 -6.07 -8.65 -2.73
N ALA A 88 -7.28 -9.00 -2.31
CA ALA A 88 -7.92 -10.28 -2.67
C ALA A 88 -8.19 -10.40 -4.18
N ARG A 89 -8.43 -9.27 -4.87
CA ARG A 89 -8.59 -9.20 -6.32
C ARG A 89 -7.25 -9.32 -7.06
N VAL A 90 -6.25 -8.54 -6.65
CA VAL A 90 -4.91 -8.48 -7.26
C VAL A 90 -4.13 -9.79 -7.03
N LYS A 91 -4.34 -10.45 -5.89
CA LYS A 91 -3.62 -11.66 -5.46
C LYS A 91 -2.10 -11.51 -5.57
N PRO A 92 -1.52 -10.46 -4.96
CA PRO A 92 -0.07 -10.22 -5.01
C PRO A 92 0.68 -11.38 -4.35
N ASP A 93 1.95 -11.55 -4.72
CA ASP A 93 2.81 -12.56 -4.10
C ASP A 93 3.33 -12.08 -2.74
N ILE A 94 3.44 -10.76 -2.56
CA ILE A 94 3.93 -10.12 -1.33
C ILE A 94 3.07 -8.89 -1.02
N VAL A 95 2.72 -8.71 0.26
CA VAL A 95 2.17 -7.46 0.78
C VAL A 95 3.23 -6.80 1.68
N VAL A 96 3.57 -5.55 1.39
CA VAL A 96 4.53 -4.73 2.14
C VAL A 96 3.75 -3.63 2.86
N LEU A 97 3.69 -3.73 4.17
CA LEU A 97 3.02 -2.75 5.02
C LEU A 97 4.06 -1.73 5.49
N VAL A 98 3.86 -0.46 5.12
CA VAL A 98 4.82 0.62 5.38
C VAL A 98 4.17 1.60 6.36
N ASP A 99 4.68 1.56 7.59
CA ASP A 99 4.27 2.43 8.70
C ASP A 99 2.81 2.26 9.18
N SER A 100 2.46 2.91 10.30
CA SER A 100 1.16 2.89 11.01
C SER A 100 0.74 1.51 11.57
N PRO A 101 1.29 1.06 12.71
CA PRO A 101 0.90 -0.20 13.32
C PRO A 101 -0.62 -0.33 13.54
N ASP A 102 -1.33 0.77 13.83
CA ASP A 102 -2.80 0.76 14.03
C ASP A 102 -3.62 0.42 12.77
N PHE A 103 -3.12 0.73 11.56
CA PHE A 103 -3.75 0.39 10.28
C PHE A 103 -3.18 -0.93 9.75
N THR A 104 -1.86 -1.04 9.73
CA THR A 104 -1.09 -2.20 9.26
C THR A 104 -1.46 -3.49 10.02
N HIS A 105 -1.64 -3.46 11.34
CA HIS A 105 -2.04 -4.65 12.11
C HIS A 105 -3.50 -5.07 11.90
N ARG A 106 -4.36 -4.18 11.38
CA ARG A 106 -5.77 -4.51 11.08
C ARG A 106 -5.97 -5.06 9.66
N VAL A 107 -4.94 -4.95 8.81
CA VAL A 107 -4.95 -5.44 7.42
C VAL A 107 -4.36 -6.85 7.32
N ALA A 108 -3.44 -7.23 8.22
CA ALA A 108 -2.76 -8.53 8.25
C ALA A 108 -3.35 -9.52 9.26
#